data_AF-A0A6A7BQ81-F1
#
_entry.id   AF-A0A6A7BQ81-F1
#
_cell.length_a   1.000
_cell.length_b   1.000
_cell.length_c   1.000
_cell.angle_alpha   90.00
_cell.angle_beta   90.00
_cell.angle_gamma   90.00
#
_symmetry.space_group_name_H-M   'P 1'
#
loop_
_entity.id
_entity.type
_entity.pdbx_description
1 polymer ?
#
loop_
_entity_poly.entity_id
_entity_poly.type
_entity_poly.pdbx_seq_one_letter_code
_entity_poly.pdbx_strand_id
1 'polypeptide(L)'
;MPSTEPPILFHYPQSIYSHRVLWYLWLRSIPYNECIQPPIMPRPILTSLSLPYRKIPLLAIGKDIYHDSRLIISKLEELYPNSALTPRTPVEVGVQRLFENWTIDGGIFGAAVKCMPYWNSNSLLQNKAFLDDRQTLMGGRRMSAESMEKGRAEGLAAMRVAFEMLEGTFLADGREWVLGGEGPTTADIDAVWPFEWVAWDKGMQGSLKDGGCGEEEFPRVYAWVRRFMEAVGRSKKDCEKPKRVNQEEVVQSIVGATSKPAETTFDPTNSQGLNKGDKVHVYPLDYGQSGKSTGILIGLSTNEIIIRNDKNLHLHFPRWNFTIKRISTTTTQPTIPPSITTTPKMTLIYHPLSPYTRKVYMLAHELSLHSQITLRKVLVAPIPIPGWSTNTPDVANYNPMAKIPCLLTHDVPDGLFDSRVICEYLVNLAGVKRMQDNQRYWQLRALHAAADGIMDAVVLITYEVRIRKGKGLYFEEWVEGQKGKISRVLDRFERAVGEGVLCVPVVKGPASADEVAVAVAVAATKALRYLGVDWAGGRPGLVGWMEVWEKRRSFEDTLPTKDWGGKMEGREYSKI
;
A
#
# COMPACT_ATOMS: atom_id res chain seq x y z
N MET A 1 -30.80 11.41 25.20
CA MET A 1 -31.79 10.82 24.28
C MET A 1 -31.02 10.32 23.07
N PRO A 2 -31.36 9.17 22.47
CA PRO A 2 -30.73 8.78 21.20
C PRO A 2 -30.91 9.91 20.19
N SER A 3 -29.97 10.05 19.25
CA SER A 3 -30.09 10.98 18.12
C SER A 3 -31.51 10.91 17.56
N THR A 4 -32.15 12.06 17.37
CA THR A 4 -33.52 12.13 16.85
C THR A 4 -33.65 11.58 15.43
N GLU A 5 -32.53 11.33 14.75
CA GLU A 5 -32.51 10.84 13.37
C GLU A 5 -32.26 9.33 13.33
N PRO A 6 -33.12 8.55 12.62
CA PRO A 6 -32.96 7.11 12.54
C PRO A 6 -31.67 6.74 11.77
N PRO A 7 -30.94 5.70 12.19
CA PRO A 7 -29.76 5.23 11.47
C PRO A 7 -30.09 4.86 10.02
N ILE A 8 -29.22 5.21 9.09
CA ILE A 8 -29.29 4.80 7.68
C ILE A 8 -28.13 3.86 7.37
N LEU A 9 -28.43 2.59 7.11
CA LEU A 9 -27.43 1.57 6.80
C LEU A 9 -27.21 1.48 5.28
N PHE A 10 -25.99 1.76 4.84
CA PHE A 10 -25.54 1.54 3.48
C PHE A 10 -25.03 0.10 3.36
N HIS A 11 -25.77 -0.76 2.68
CA HIS A 11 -25.44 -2.18 2.60
C HIS A 11 -25.87 -2.84 1.29
N TYR A 12 -25.47 -4.09 1.10
CA TYR A 12 -26.11 -4.97 0.13
C TYR A 12 -26.33 -6.34 0.75
N PRO A 13 -27.41 -7.07 0.39
CA PRO A 13 -27.83 -8.28 1.10
C PRO A 13 -26.79 -9.39 1.17
N GLN A 14 -25.88 -9.49 0.19
CA GLN A 14 -24.84 -10.52 0.13
C GLN A 14 -23.55 -10.15 0.90
N SER A 15 -23.49 -8.96 1.51
CA SER A 15 -22.32 -8.53 2.27
C SER A 15 -22.32 -9.15 3.67
N ILE A 16 -21.43 -10.11 3.90
CA ILE A 16 -21.26 -10.75 5.22
C ILE A 16 -20.83 -9.78 6.33
N TYR A 17 -20.07 -8.73 5.99
CA TYR A 17 -19.78 -7.64 6.93
C TYR A 17 -21.03 -6.81 7.26
N SER A 18 -21.98 -6.70 6.32
CA SER A 18 -23.26 -6.04 6.57
C SER A 18 -24.18 -6.91 7.42
N HIS A 19 -24.11 -8.23 7.28
CA HIS A 19 -24.86 -9.16 8.14
C HIS A 19 -24.55 -8.93 9.61
N ARG A 20 -23.29 -8.75 10.00
CA ARG A 20 -22.92 -8.43 11.40
C ARG A 20 -23.70 -7.23 11.95
N VAL A 21 -23.75 -6.13 11.20
CA VAL A 21 -24.47 -4.91 11.60
C VAL A 21 -25.98 -5.13 11.60
N LEU A 22 -26.52 -5.84 10.60
CA LEU A 22 -27.93 -6.17 10.51
C LEU A 22 -28.39 -7.07 11.67
N TRP A 23 -27.63 -8.12 12.00
CA TRP A 23 -27.90 -9.01 13.13
C TRP A 23 -27.91 -8.23 14.43
N TYR A 24 -26.93 -7.34 14.62
CA TYR A 24 -26.89 -6.47 15.78
C TYR A 24 -28.14 -5.57 15.86
N LEU A 25 -28.51 -4.88 14.76
CA LEU A 25 -29.70 -4.02 14.73
C LEU A 25 -30.98 -4.81 15.05
N TRP A 26 -31.13 -6.02 14.51
CA TRP A 26 -32.30 -6.87 14.75
C TRP A 26 -32.34 -7.40 16.19
N LEU A 27 -31.24 -7.96 16.69
CA LEU A 27 -31.15 -8.46 18.07
C LEU A 27 -31.39 -7.34 19.10
N ARG A 28 -31.02 -6.09 18.77
CA ARG A 28 -31.27 -4.91 19.59
C ARG A 28 -32.61 -4.24 19.34
N SER A 29 -33.36 -4.67 18.33
CA SER A 29 -34.61 -4.03 17.87
C SER A 29 -34.43 -2.53 17.61
N ILE A 30 -33.30 -2.12 17.03
CA ILE A 30 -33.03 -0.72 16.68
C ILE A 30 -33.65 -0.44 15.31
N PRO A 31 -34.63 0.48 15.21
CA PRO A 31 -35.19 0.88 13.92
C PRO A 31 -34.13 1.55 13.05
N TYR A 32 -34.14 1.28 11.75
CA TYR A 32 -33.20 1.85 10.80
C TYR A 32 -33.82 1.97 9.40
N ASN A 33 -33.26 2.84 8.58
CA ASN A 33 -33.53 2.90 7.14
C ASN A 33 -32.40 2.19 6.38
N GLU A 34 -32.72 1.63 5.21
CA GLU A 34 -31.72 0.98 4.37
C GLU A 34 -31.45 1.75 3.08
N CYS A 35 -30.17 1.94 2.76
CA CYS A 35 -29.71 2.46 1.49
C CYS A 35 -28.94 1.37 0.74
N ILE A 36 -29.62 0.66 -0.18
CA ILE A 36 -29.00 -0.45 -0.91
C ILE A 36 -27.93 0.06 -1.87
N GLN A 37 -26.73 -0.48 -1.74
CA GLN A 37 -25.57 -0.18 -2.58
C GLN A 37 -25.31 -1.29 -3.61
N PRO A 38 -24.75 -0.95 -4.78
CA PRO A 38 -24.17 -1.95 -5.66
C PRO A 38 -23.03 -2.75 -4.98
N PRO A 39 -22.90 -4.07 -5.22
CA PRO A 39 -21.81 -4.89 -4.67
C PRO A 39 -20.43 -4.59 -5.30
N ILE A 40 -20.42 -3.86 -6.40
CA ILE A 40 -19.25 -3.41 -7.20
C ILE A 40 -19.31 -1.89 -7.42
N MET A 41 -18.21 -1.27 -7.85
CA MET A 41 -18.21 0.14 -8.26
C MET A 41 -18.86 0.34 -9.65
N PRO A 42 -19.41 1.54 -9.96
CA PRO A 42 -19.50 2.72 -9.09
C PRO A 42 -20.68 2.66 -8.10
N ARG A 43 -20.61 3.49 -7.04
CA ARG A 43 -21.69 3.69 -6.05
C ARG A 43 -22.11 5.16 -6.04
N PRO A 44 -23.05 5.58 -6.90
CA PRO A 44 -23.39 6.99 -7.10
C PRO A 44 -23.83 7.71 -5.83
N ILE A 45 -24.59 7.04 -4.96
CA ILE A 45 -25.08 7.63 -3.69
C ILE A 45 -23.88 8.01 -2.80
N LEU A 46 -22.91 7.10 -2.60
CA LEU A 46 -21.70 7.38 -1.84
C LEU A 46 -20.85 8.48 -2.49
N THR A 47 -20.73 8.47 -3.82
CA THR A 47 -20.02 9.54 -4.55
C THR A 47 -20.66 10.90 -4.29
N SER A 48 -22.00 10.98 -4.25
CA SER A 48 -22.72 12.24 -4.02
C SER A 48 -22.47 12.83 -2.62
N LEU A 49 -22.17 11.97 -1.64
CA LEU A 49 -21.81 12.33 -0.27
C LEU A 49 -20.28 12.53 -0.07
N SER A 50 -19.50 12.51 -1.16
CA SER A 50 -18.03 12.56 -1.11
C SER A 50 -17.42 11.43 -0.26
N LEU A 51 -17.94 10.21 -0.42
CA LEU A 51 -17.47 8.99 0.24
C LEU A 51 -16.76 8.07 -0.76
N PRO A 52 -15.45 8.25 -1.02
CA PRO A 52 -14.69 7.41 -1.94
C PRO A 52 -14.35 6.02 -1.35
N TYR A 53 -14.61 5.82 -0.06
CA TYR A 53 -14.37 4.57 0.65
C TYR A 53 -15.10 3.39 -0.02
N ARG A 54 -14.37 2.29 -0.23
CA ARG A 54 -14.87 1.18 -1.08
C ARG A 54 -15.54 0.04 -0.30
N LYS A 55 -15.30 -0.09 1.00
CA LYS A 55 -15.92 -1.17 1.78
C LYS A 55 -17.33 -0.78 2.24
N ILE A 56 -18.12 -1.80 2.53
CA ILE A 56 -19.51 -1.74 3.00
C ILE A 56 -19.62 -2.79 4.11
N PRO A 57 -20.33 -2.52 5.22
CA PRO A 57 -21.29 -1.44 5.42
C PRO A 57 -20.70 -0.08 5.79
N LEU A 58 -21.53 0.96 5.64
CA LEU A 58 -21.41 2.26 6.30
C LEU A 58 -22.71 2.54 7.06
N LEU A 59 -22.66 3.27 8.17
CA LEU A 59 -23.86 3.71 8.89
C LEU A 59 -23.84 5.24 9.01
N ALA A 60 -24.94 5.89 8.65
CA ALA A 60 -25.15 7.31 8.93
C ALA A 60 -26.12 7.51 10.09
N ILE A 61 -25.81 8.42 11.00
CA ILE A 61 -26.76 8.95 12.00
C ILE A 61 -26.59 10.46 11.95
N GLY A 62 -27.58 11.17 11.40
CA GLY A 62 -27.41 12.58 11.08
C GLY A 62 -26.21 12.84 10.16
N LYS A 63 -25.29 13.71 10.60
CA LYS A 63 -24.09 14.08 9.85
C LYS A 63 -22.88 13.17 10.10
N ASP A 64 -23.00 12.23 11.04
CA ASP A 64 -21.92 11.31 11.38
C ASP A 64 -22.03 10.04 10.52
N ILE A 65 -20.96 9.72 9.80
CA ILE A 65 -20.82 8.55 8.92
C ILE A 65 -19.77 7.61 9.52
N TYR A 66 -20.20 6.48 10.03
CA TYR A 66 -19.37 5.47 10.67
C TYR A 66 -18.90 4.44 9.64
N HIS A 67 -17.57 4.29 9.54
CA HIS A 67 -16.91 3.31 8.68
C HIS A 67 -16.46 2.11 9.52
N ASP A 68 -16.41 0.92 8.88
CA ASP A 68 -16.05 -0.35 9.50
C ASP A 68 -17.13 -0.89 10.45
N SER A 69 -17.53 -2.16 10.26
CA SER A 69 -18.62 -2.77 11.02
C SER A 69 -18.34 -2.85 12.52
N ARG A 70 -17.06 -2.90 12.93
CA ARG A 70 -16.64 -2.88 14.34
C ARG A 70 -16.98 -1.56 15.01
N LEU A 71 -16.58 -0.45 14.37
CA LEU A 71 -16.88 0.88 14.86
C LEU A 71 -18.38 1.15 14.83
N ILE A 72 -19.09 0.70 13.78
CA ILE A 72 -20.54 0.82 13.69
C ILE A 72 -21.23 0.15 14.90
N ILE A 73 -20.91 -1.10 15.21
CA ILE A 73 -21.50 -1.82 16.35
C ILE A 73 -21.15 -1.13 17.67
N SER A 74 -19.88 -0.75 17.86
CA SER A 74 -19.42 0.00 19.05
C SER A 74 -20.19 1.30 19.26
N LYS A 75 -20.43 2.07 18.18
CA LYS A 75 -21.18 3.33 18.24
C LYS A 75 -22.67 3.12 18.47
N LEU A 76 -23.25 2.04 17.96
CA LEU A 76 -24.63 1.71 18.29
C LEU A 76 -24.78 1.29 19.76
N GLU A 77 -23.79 0.63 20.37
CA GLU A 77 -23.80 0.35 21.81
C GLU A 77 -23.73 1.66 22.63
N GLU A 78 -22.91 2.62 22.21
CA GLU A 78 -22.78 3.94 22.85
C GLU A 78 -24.07 4.78 22.74
N LEU A 79 -24.66 4.84 21.54
CA LEU A 79 -25.78 5.73 21.22
C LEU A 79 -27.15 5.18 21.62
N TYR A 80 -27.26 3.85 21.76
CA TYR A 80 -28.45 3.15 22.24
C TYR A 80 -28.12 2.39 23.52
N PRO A 81 -27.78 3.08 24.62
CA PRO A 81 -27.40 2.45 25.88
C PRO A 81 -28.67 1.84 26.50
N ASN A 82 -28.71 0.50 26.61
CA ASN A 82 -29.67 -0.36 27.35
C ASN A 82 -29.62 -1.80 26.76
N SER A 83 -28.43 -2.32 26.52
CA SER A 83 -28.21 -3.52 25.71
C SER A 83 -28.12 -4.79 26.57
N ALA A 84 -28.86 -5.83 26.17
CA ALA A 84 -28.66 -7.18 26.69
C ALA A 84 -27.50 -7.92 25.99
N LEU A 85 -26.93 -7.35 24.91
CA LEU A 85 -25.88 -7.98 24.11
C LEU A 85 -24.47 -7.59 24.56
N THR A 86 -24.33 -6.56 25.41
CA THR A 86 -23.01 -6.11 25.89
C THR A 86 -22.39 -7.17 26.81
N PRO A 87 -21.13 -7.55 26.57
CA PRO A 87 -20.34 -8.31 27.54
C PRO A 87 -20.35 -7.63 28.92
N ARG A 88 -20.56 -8.41 29.99
CA ARG A 88 -20.84 -7.89 31.34
C ARG A 88 -19.58 -7.64 32.15
N THR A 89 -18.49 -8.33 31.84
CA THR A 89 -17.22 -8.25 32.58
C THR A 89 -16.06 -7.80 31.69
N PRO A 90 -15.01 -7.17 32.24
CA PRO A 90 -13.82 -6.81 31.46
C PRO A 90 -13.17 -7.98 30.74
N VAL A 91 -13.21 -9.19 31.31
CA VAL A 91 -12.69 -10.41 30.68
C VAL A 91 -13.52 -10.77 29.46
N GLU A 92 -14.85 -10.75 29.57
CA GLU A 92 -15.74 -11.00 28.44
C GLU A 92 -15.58 -9.96 27.32
N VAL A 93 -15.40 -8.68 27.67
CA VAL A 93 -15.04 -7.61 26.69
C VAL A 93 -13.71 -7.94 26.01
N GLY A 94 -12.72 -8.44 26.76
CA GLY A 94 -11.45 -8.90 26.21
C GLY A 94 -11.64 -10.04 25.20
N VAL A 95 -12.44 -11.06 25.55
CA VAL A 95 -12.76 -12.19 24.66
C VAL A 95 -13.48 -11.71 23.40
N GLN A 96 -14.47 -10.81 23.53
CA GLN A 96 -15.15 -10.19 22.37
C GLN A 96 -14.14 -9.54 21.41
N ARG A 97 -13.22 -8.70 21.93
CA ARG A 97 -12.20 -8.03 21.11
C ARG A 97 -11.24 -9.01 20.44
N LEU A 98 -10.92 -10.13 21.10
CA LEU A 98 -10.11 -11.20 20.51
C LEU A 98 -10.86 -11.87 19.35
N PHE A 99 -12.16 -12.19 19.50
CA PHE A 99 -12.96 -12.72 18.40
C PHE A 99 -13.09 -11.73 17.24
N GLU A 100 -13.35 -10.47 17.54
CA GLU A 100 -13.44 -9.40 16.54
C GLU A 100 -12.15 -9.30 15.70
N ASN A 101 -10.98 -9.32 16.35
CA ASN A 101 -9.70 -9.29 15.66
C ASN A 101 -9.40 -10.61 14.95
N TRP A 102 -9.64 -11.75 15.60
CA TRP A 102 -9.31 -13.07 15.07
C TRP A 102 -10.08 -13.39 13.78
N THR A 103 -11.38 -13.08 13.74
CA THR A 103 -12.20 -13.39 12.56
C THR A 103 -11.88 -12.50 11.36
N ILE A 104 -11.53 -11.23 11.61
CA ILE A 104 -11.28 -10.23 10.55
C ILE A 104 -9.80 -10.17 10.17
N ASP A 105 -8.94 -9.83 11.14
CA ASP A 105 -7.52 -9.54 10.93
C ASP A 105 -6.63 -10.77 11.18
N GLY A 106 -7.09 -11.73 12.00
CA GLY A 106 -6.41 -12.99 12.34
C GLY A 106 -6.46 -14.06 11.26
N GLY A 107 -7.08 -13.77 10.11
CA GLY A 107 -6.99 -14.59 8.89
C GLY A 107 -8.13 -15.60 8.67
N ILE A 108 -9.08 -15.74 9.60
CA ILE A 108 -10.21 -16.68 9.43
C ILE A 108 -11.07 -16.32 8.22
N PHE A 109 -11.39 -15.03 8.04
CA PHE A 109 -12.09 -14.60 6.83
C PHE A 109 -11.32 -14.94 5.55
N GLY A 110 -9.99 -14.75 5.54
CA GLY A 110 -9.14 -15.12 4.41
C GLY A 110 -9.15 -16.63 4.13
N ALA A 111 -9.15 -17.45 5.19
CA ALA A 111 -9.27 -18.91 5.08
C ALA A 111 -10.64 -19.33 4.52
N ALA A 112 -11.72 -18.69 4.99
CA ALA A 112 -13.06 -18.89 4.46
C ALA A 112 -13.16 -18.52 2.97
N VAL A 113 -12.54 -17.40 2.56
CA VAL A 113 -12.45 -17.01 1.14
C VAL A 113 -11.74 -18.09 0.31
N LYS A 114 -10.63 -18.66 0.79
CA LYS A 114 -9.94 -19.78 0.11
C LYS A 114 -10.82 -21.02 -0.08
N CYS A 115 -11.90 -21.16 0.68
CA CYS A 115 -12.84 -22.27 0.57
C CYS A 115 -13.98 -22.03 -0.42
N MET A 116 -14.11 -20.83 -1.00
CA MET A 116 -15.19 -20.51 -1.95
C MET A 116 -15.24 -21.51 -3.12
N PRO A 117 -16.44 -22.00 -3.51
CA PRO A 117 -16.56 -23.08 -4.47
C PRO A 117 -16.32 -22.55 -5.89
N TYR A 118 -15.13 -22.77 -6.44
CA TYR A 118 -14.79 -22.35 -7.82
C TYR A 118 -15.46 -23.20 -8.90
N TRP A 119 -15.90 -24.41 -8.55
CA TRP A 119 -16.60 -25.35 -9.42
C TRP A 119 -18.11 -25.10 -9.54
N ASN A 120 -18.71 -24.27 -8.67
CA ASN A 120 -20.15 -24.01 -8.68
C ASN A 120 -20.48 -22.89 -9.70
N SER A 121 -21.41 -23.15 -10.61
CA SER A 121 -21.86 -22.17 -11.62
C SER A 121 -22.52 -20.93 -11.01
N ASN A 122 -23.08 -21.05 -9.80
CA ASN A 122 -23.69 -19.95 -9.04
C ASN A 122 -22.68 -19.22 -8.14
N SER A 123 -21.40 -19.60 -8.19
CA SER A 123 -20.35 -18.97 -7.40
C SER A 123 -20.09 -17.53 -7.83
N LEU A 124 -19.76 -16.66 -6.87
CA LEU A 124 -19.29 -15.29 -7.13
C LEU A 124 -18.04 -15.27 -8.02
N LEU A 125 -17.27 -16.37 -8.06
CA LEU A 125 -16.09 -16.52 -8.92
C LEU A 125 -16.44 -16.65 -10.41
N GLN A 126 -17.69 -16.92 -10.77
CA GLN A 126 -18.13 -16.93 -12.18
C GLN A 126 -18.55 -15.55 -12.68
N ASN A 127 -18.72 -14.57 -11.77
CA ASN A 127 -19.12 -13.22 -12.13
C ASN A 127 -17.91 -12.36 -12.51
N LYS A 128 -17.69 -12.16 -13.82
CA LYS A 128 -16.57 -11.36 -14.35
C LYS A 128 -16.52 -9.94 -13.78
N ALA A 129 -17.65 -9.23 -13.73
CA ALA A 129 -17.70 -7.85 -13.25
C ALA A 129 -17.33 -7.77 -11.75
N PHE A 130 -17.77 -8.76 -10.97
CA PHE A 130 -17.36 -8.90 -9.58
C PHE A 130 -15.85 -9.13 -9.45
N LEU A 131 -15.27 -10.05 -10.22
CA LEU A 131 -13.84 -10.32 -10.20
C LEU A 131 -13.00 -9.10 -10.61
N ASP A 132 -13.42 -8.36 -11.63
CA ASP A 132 -12.75 -7.14 -12.10
C ASP A 132 -12.73 -6.06 -11.00
N ASP A 133 -13.87 -5.85 -10.34
CA ASP A 133 -13.98 -4.91 -9.22
C ASP A 133 -13.12 -5.34 -8.02
N ARG A 134 -13.14 -6.64 -7.68
CA ARG A 134 -12.35 -7.21 -6.57
C ARG A 134 -10.85 -7.16 -6.86
N GLN A 135 -10.42 -7.38 -8.09
CA GLN A 135 -9.03 -7.20 -8.48
C GLN A 135 -8.56 -5.77 -8.17
N THR A 136 -9.37 -4.77 -8.51
CA THR A 136 -9.08 -3.36 -8.22
C THR A 136 -9.11 -3.10 -6.71
N LEU A 137 -10.07 -3.68 -5.99
CA LEU A 137 -10.19 -3.56 -4.54
C LEU A 137 -8.95 -4.12 -3.80
N MET A 138 -8.41 -5.24 -4.30
CA MET A 138 -7.26 -5.97 -3.74
C MET A 138 -5.91 -5.49 -4.28
N GLY A 139 -5.83 -4.29 -4.87
CA GLY A 139 -4.56 -3.71 -5.34
C GLY A 139 -3.96 -4.39 -6.56
N GLY A 140 -4.78 -4.98 -7.44
CA GLY A 140 -4.39 -5.54 -8.72
C GLY A 140 -4.32 -7.07 -8.77
N ARG A 141 -4.43 -7.76 -7.63
CA ARG A 141 -4.44 -9.24 -7.57
C ARG A 141 -5.81 -9.79 -7.92
N ARG A 142 -5.89 -10.56 -9.00
CA ARG A 142 -7.15 -11.18 -9.45
C ARG A 142 -7.34 -12.56 -8.83
N MET A 143 -8.54 -12.85 -8.35
CA MET A 143 -8.94 -14.22 -8.03
C MET A 143 -9.23 -15.01 -9.31
N SER A 144 -8.66 -16.20 -9.44
CA SER A 144 -8.93 -17.15 -10.53
C SER A 144 -9.29 -18.53 -9.95
N ALA A 145 -10.05 -19.34 -10.69
CA ALA A 145 -10.37 -20.71 -10.27
C ALA A 145 -9.10 -21.52 -9.91
N GLU A 146 -8.06 -21.43 -10.73
CA GLU A 146 -6.75 -22.04 -10.47
C GLU A 146 -6.11 -21.57 -9.15
N SER A 147 -6.13 -20.26 -8.88
CA SER A 147 -5.58 -19.72 -7.61
C SER A 147 -6.38 -20.17 -6.40
N MET A 148 -7.70 -20.31 -6.55
CA MET A 148 -8.58 -20.79 -5.48
C MET A 148 -8.36 -22.28 -5.21
N GLU A 149 -8.27 -23.09 -6.27
CA GLU A 149 -7.93 -24.51 -6.20
C GLU A 149 -6.61 -24.74 -5.47
N LYS A 150 -5.55 -24.03 -5.87
CA LYS A 150 -4.23 -24.14 -5.24
C LYS A 150 -4.24 -23.76 -3.75
N GLY A 151 -5.02 -22.74 -3.37
CA GLY A 151 -5.13 -22.28 -1.99
C GLY A 151 -6.10 -23.08 -1.11
N ARG A 152 -6.91 -23.95 -1.72
CA ARG A 152 -8.06 -24.58 -1.05
C ARG A 152 -7.66 -25.48 0.12
N ALA A 153 -6.65 -26.32 -0.05
CA ALA A 153 -6.22 -27.26 0.99
C ALA A 153 -5.77 -26.52 2.26
N GLU A 154 -5.03 -25.43 2.12
CA GLU A 154 -4.65 -24.56 3.24
C GLU A 154 -5.87 -23.88 3.87
N GLY A 155 -6.82 -23.42 3.05
CA GLY A 155 -8.07 -22.83 3.52
C GLY A 155 -8.87 -23.79 4.40
N LEU A 156 -9.05 -25.03 3.93
CA LEU A 156 -9.74 -26.08 4.69
C LEU A 156 -9.03 -26.41 5.99
N ALA A 157 -7.71 -26.58 5.97
CA ALA A 157 -6.94 -26.86 7.17
C ALA A 157 -7.06 -25.73 8.21
N ALA A 158 -6.97 -24.47 7.78
CA ALA A 158 -7.15 -23.31 8.65
C ALA A 158 -8.58 -23.22 9.20
N MET A 159 -9.60 -23.50 8.37
CA MET A 159 -10.98 -23.57 8.84
C MET A 159 -11.14 -24.68 9.88
N ARG A 160 -10.60 -25.88 9.65
CA ARG A 160 -10.68 -26.99 10.62
C ARG A 160 -10.10 -26.61 11.98
N VAL A 161 -8.96 -25.92 12.00
CA VAL A 161 -8.36 -25.40 13.25
C VAL A 161 -9.30 -24.41 13.95
N ALA A 162 -9.96 -23.54 13.18
CA ALA A 162 -10.92 -22.58 13.74
C ALA A 162 -12.19 -23.26 14.30
N PHE A 163 -12.70 -24.30 13.63
CA PHE A 163 -13.79 -25.13 14.12
C PHE A 163 -13.39 -25.85 15.41
N GLU A 164 -12.19 -26.44 15.46
CA GLU A 164 -11.67 -27.11 16.67
C GLU A 164 -11.52 -26.16 17.86
N MET A 165 -11.07 -24.92 17.63
CA MET A 165 -10.97 -23.91 18.68
C MET A 165 -12.35 -23.61 19.30
N LEU A 166 -13.40 -23.51 18.49
CA LEU A 166 -14.75 -23.29 19.02
C LEU A 166 -15.32 -24.55 19.68
N GLU A 167 -15.23 -25.71 19.03
CA GLU A 167 -15.78 -26.99 19.49
C GLU A 167 -15.09 -27.49 20.76
N GLY A 168 -13.76 -27.57 20.73
CA GLY A 168 -12.93 -28.20 21.75
C GLY A 168 -12.43 -27.24 22.85
N THR A 169 -12.68 -25.93 22.72
CA THR A 169 -12.32 -24.95 23.77
C THR A 169 -13.52 -24.13 24.22
N PHE A 170 -14.10 -23.29 23.37
CA PHE A 170 -15.15 -22.35 23.82
C PHE A 170 -16.49 -23.01 24.13
N LEU A 171 -16.89 -24.02 23.36
CA LEU A 171 -18.16 -24.73 23.50
C LEU A 171 -18.00 -26.10 24.18
N ALA A 172 -16.79 -26.46 24.60
CA ALA A 172 -16.45 -27.80 25.08
C ALA A 172 -17.27 -28.24 26.30
N ASP A 173 -17.64 -27.30 27.17
CA ASP A 173 -18.45 -27.52 28.37
C ASP A 173 -19.97 -27.58 28.09
N GLY A 174 -20.38 -27.53 26.82
CA GLY A 174 -21.77 -27.61 26.41
C GLY A 174 -22.55 -26.32 26.55
N ARG A 175 -21.90 -25.19 26.84
CA ARG A 175 -22.57 -23.88 26.86
C ARG A 175 -23.22 -23.54 25.52
N GLU A 176 -24.31 -22.78 25.59
CA GLU A 176 -25.07 -22.43 24.39
C GLU A 176 -24.49 -21.28 23.57
N TRP A 177 -23.87 -20.31 24.26
CA TRP A 177 -23.29 -19.07 23.72
C TRP A 177 -21.82 -18.97 24.13
N VAL A 178 -20.98 -18.28 23.35
CA VAL A 178 -19.51 -18.33 23.54
C VAL A 178 -19.05 -17.81 24.91
N LEU A 179 -19.81 -16.88 25.51
CA LEU A 179 -19.59 -16.35 26.87
C LEU A 179 -20.41 -17.05 27.96
N GLY A 180 -21.25 -18.03 27.62
CA GLY A 180 -22.01 -18.83 28.58
C GLY A 180 -23.22 -18.13 29.25
N GLY A 181 -23.69 -17.01 28.70
CA GLY A 181 -24.89 -16.31 29.20
C GLY A 181 -26.22 -16.92 28.76
N GLU A 182 -27.35 -16.28 29.10
CA GLU A 182 -28.71 -16.73 28.71
C GLU A 182 -29.07 -16.42 27.24
N GLY A 183 -28.29 -15.57 26.58
CA GLY A 183 -28.54 -15.13 25.20
C GLY A 183 -27.24 -14.76 24.48
N PRO A 184 -27.32 -14.50 23.16
CA PRO A 184 -26.16 -14.09 22.39
C PRO A 184 -25.67 -12.73 22.86
N THR A 185 -24.38 -12.49 22.68
CA THR A 185 -23.73 -11.20 22.92
C THR A 185 -23.09 -10.69 21.63
N THR A 186 -22.49 -9.51 21.69
CA THR A 186 -21.62 -9.03 20.59
C THR A 186 -20.45 -9.98 20.33
N ALA A 187 -19.99 -10.75 21.32
CA ALA A 187 -18.94 -11.75 21.12
C ALA A 187 -19.40 -12.87 20.18
N ASP A 188 -20.67 -13.29 20.27
CA ASP A 188 -21.24 -14.26 19.33
C ASP A 188 -21.32 -13.68 17.92
N ILE A 189 -21.77 -12.42 17.76
CA ILE A 189 -21.79 -11.73 16.45
C ILE A 189 -20.38 -11.68 15.84
N ASP A 190 -19.38 -11.35 16.64
CA ASP A 190 -17.99 -11.18 16.20
C ASP A 190 -17.31 -12.53 15.87
N ALA A 191 -17.75 -13.62 16.49
CA ALA A 191 -17.22 -14.96 16.27
C ALA A 191 -17.93 -15.72 15.12
N VAL A 192 -19.25 -15.66 15.04
CA VAL A 192 -20.08 -16.63 14.28
C VAL A 192 -20.05 -16.44 12.76
N TRP A 193 -19.89 -15.20 12.31
CA TRP A 193 -20.15 -14.82 10.91
C TRP A 193 -19.32 -15.58 9.85
N PRO A 194 -18.03 -15.95 10.04
CA PRO A 194 -17.33 -16.73 9.03
C PRO A 194 -17.85 -18.16 8.94
N PHE A 195 -18.24 -18.76 10.08
CA PHE A 195 -18.75 -20.12 10.19
C PHE A 195 -20.14 -20.24 9.58
N GLU A 196 -21.02 -19.29 9.90
CA GLU A 196 -22.32 -19.17 9.24
C GLU A 196 -22.17 -19.04 7.73
N TRP A 197 -21.27 -18.17 7.27
CA TRP A 197 -21.05 -17.94 5.84
C TRP A 197 -20.57 -19.21 5.13
N VAL A 198 -19.54 -19.89 5.62
CA VAL A 198 -18.99 -21.08 4.92
C VAL A 198 -19.90 -22.29 4.98
N ALA A 199 -20.74 -22.42 6.02
CA ALA A 199 -21.56 -23.62 6.24
C ALA A 199 -23.01 -23.47 5.76
N TRP A 200 -23.59 -22.26 5.75
CA TRP A 200 -25.01 -22.05 5.41
C TRP A 200 -25.29 -21.18 4.19
N ASP A 201 -24.38 -20.29 3.78
CA ASP A 201 -24.65 -19.43 2.63
C ASP A 201 -24.83 -20.26 1.35
N LYS A 202 -25.86 -19.94 0.56
CA LYS A 202 -26.18 -20.68 -0.67
C LYS A 202 -25.04 -20.65 -1.68
N GLY A 203 -24.28 -19.56 -1.73
CA GLY A 203 -23.10 -19.40 -2.59
C GLY A 203 -21.88 -20.17 -2.08
N MET A 204 -21.91 -20.66 -0.84
CA MET A 204 -20.83 -21.41 -0.18
C MET A 204 -21.14 -22.91 -0.04
N GLN A 205 -22.26 -23.39 -0.58
CA GLN A 205 -22.59 -24.82 -0.53
C GLN A 205 -21.46 -25.70 -1.08
N GLY A 206 -21.03 -26.67 -0.28
CA GLY A 206 -19.93 -27.58 -0.59
C GLY A 206 -18.52 -27.04 -0.28
N SER A 207 -18.37 -25.81 0.21
CA SER A 207 -17.05 -25.20 0.51
C SER A 207 -16.23 -25.99 1.53
N LEU A 208 -16.90 -26.62 2.49
CA LEU A 208 -16.28 -27.41 3.56
C LEU A 208 -16.15 -28.91 3.23
N LYS A 209 -16.61 -29.33 2.05
CA LYS A 209 -16.44 -30.72 1.61
C LYS A 209 -14.95 -31.08 1.64
N ASP A 210 -14.62 -32.30 2.07
CA ASP A 210 -13.26 -32.83 2.15
C ASP A 210 -12.34 -32.15 3.20
N GLY A 211 -12.82 -31.15 3.93
CA GLY A 211 -12.08 -30.53 5.05
C GLY A 211 -12.25 -31.27 6.38
N GLY A 212 -13.23 -32.17 6.46
CA GLY A 212 -13.72 -32.75 7.72
C GLY A 212 -14.12 -31.66 8.72
N CYS A 213 -14.81 -30.64 8.21
CA CYS A 213 -15.45 -29.58 8.99
C CYS A 213 -16.97 -29.75 9.01
N GLY A 214 -17.48 -30.98 8.92
CA GLY A 214 -18.90 -31.26 8.88
C GLY A 214 -19.54 -31.19 10.27
N GLU A 215 -20.87 -31.31 10.28
CA GLU A 215 -21.65 -31.33 11.52
C GLU A 215 -21.38 -32.58 12.36
N GLU A 216 -20.99 -33.70 11.73
CA GLU A 216 -20.59 -34.92 12.43
C GLU A 216 -19.31 -34.71 13.24
N GLU A 217 -18.33 -33.95 12.72
CA GLU A 217 -17.10 -33.63 13.44
C GLU A 217 -17.24 -32.48 14.44
N PHE A 218 -18.06 -31.47 14.13
CA PHE A 218 -18.19 -30.25 14.93
C PHE A 218 -19.64 -29.94 15.34
N PRO A 219 -20.33 -30.85 16.03
CA PRO A 219 -21.76 -30.74 16.31
C PRO A 219 -22.12 -29.52 17.17
N ARG A 220 -21.26 -29.10 18.11
CA ARG A 220 -21.55 -27.96 18.98
C ARG A 220 -21.43 -26.65 18.24
N VAL A 221 -20.44 -26.50 17.36
CA VAL A 221 -20.31 -25.32 16.48
C VAL A 221 -21.53 -25.19 15.59
N TYR A 222 -21.96 -26.26 14.93
CA TYR A 222 -23.14 -26.26 14.08
C TYR A 222 -24.43 -25.98 14.85
N ALA A 223 -24.57 -26.51 16.08
CA ALA A 223 -25.70 -26.20 16.95
C ALA A 223 -25.70 -24.72 17.41
N TRP A 224 -24.53 -24.16 17.73
CA TRP A 224 -24.38 -22.75 18.10
C TRP A 224 -24.74 -21.81 16.95
N VAL A 225 -24.23 -22.07 15.74
CA VAL A 225 -24.58 -21.27 14.54
C VAL A 225 -26.09 -21.30 14.30
N ARG A 226 -26.73 -22.48 14.38
CA ARG A 226 -28.20 -22.60 14.23
C ARG A 226 -28.95 -21.79 15.29
N ARG A 227 -28.62 -21.97 16.58
CA ARG A 227 -29.24 -21.21 17.67
C ARG A 227 -29.08 -19.71 17.47
N PHE A 228 -27.90 -19.26 17.06
CA PHE A 228 -27.64 -17.85 16.76
C PHE A 228 -28.55 -17.35 15.64
N MET A 229 -28.64 -18.08 14.52
CA MET A 229 -29.48 -17.70 13.38
C MET A 229 -30.98 -17.77 13.68
N GLU A 230 -31.42 -18.67 14.57
CA GLU A 230 -32.79 -18.71 15.08
C GLU A 230 -33.10 -17.49 15.96
N ALA A 231 -32.17 -17.08 16.84
CA ALA A 231 -32.31 -15.86 17.63
C ALA A 231 -32.42 -14.62 16.74
N VAL A 232 -31.50 -14.46 15.79
CA VAL A 232 -31.52 -13.39 14.78
C VAL A 232 -32.83 -13.41 13.98
N GLY A 233 -33.27 -14.59 13.55
CA GLY A 233 -34.49 -14.78 12.77
C GLY A 233 -35.77 -14.43 13.53
N ARG A 234 -35.83 -14.73 14.83
CA ARG A 234 -36.93 -14.29 15.72
C ARG A 234 -36.93 -12.77 15.86
N SER A 235 -35.81 -12.17 16.29
CA SER A 235 -35.74 -10.72 16.49
C SER A 235 -36.01 -9.93 15.21
N LYS A 236 -35.56 -10.41 14.05
CA LYS A 236 -35.85 -9.77 12.76
C LYS A 236 -37.34 -9.73 12.43
N LYS A 237 -38.12 -10.74 12.81
CA LYS A 237 -39.58 -10.77 12.57
C LYS A 237 -40.31 -9.76 13.45
N ASP A 238 -39.80 -9.54 14.66
CA ASP A 238 -40.38 -8.61 15.64
C ASP A 238 -39.98 -7.16 15.37
N CYS A 239 -38.90 -6.93 14.60
CA CYS A 239 -38.46 -5.61 14.18
C CYS A 239 -39.40 -4.98 13.14
N GLU A 240 -39.52 -3.65 13.21
CA GLU A 240 -40.12 -2.86 12.13
C GLU A 240 -39.34 -3.06 10.82
N LYS A 241 -40.06 -3.16 9.70
CA LYS A 241 -39.42 -3.28 8.38
C LYS A 241 -38.71 -1.96 8.04
N PRO A 242 -37.42 -1.99 7.68
CA PRO A 242 -36.67 -0.77 7.39
C PRO A 242 -37.23 -0.10 6.14
N LYS A 243 -37.38 1.23 6.16
CA LYS A 243 -37.70 1.98 4.94
C LYS A 243 -36.49 1.96 4.02
N ARG A 244 -36.70 1.60 2.76
CA ARG A 244 -35.68 1.77 1.72
C ARG A 244 -35.66 3.22 1.26
N VAL A 245 -34.48 3.83 1.30
CA VAL A 245 -34.27 5.23 0.91
C VAL A 245 -33.50 5.33 -0.40
N ASN A 246 -33.94 6.24 -1.27
CA ASN A 246 -33.29 6.54 -2.55
C ASN A 246 -32.18 7.59 -2.41
N GLN A 247 -31.54 7.97 -3.51
CA GLN A 247 -30.42 8.92 -3.50
C GLN A 247 -30.84 10.30 -2.97
N GLU A 248 -31.95 10.83 -3.46
CA GLU A 248 -32.45 12.16 -3.08
C GLU A 248 -32.79 12.21 -1.59
N GLU A 249 -33.51 11.20 -1.08
CA GLU A 249 -33.89 11.09 0.33
C GLU A 249 -32.67 11.00 1.24
N VAL A 250 -31.67 10.20 0.87
CA VAL A 250 -30.43 10.04 1.66
C VAL A 250 -29.65 11.34 1.73
N VAL A 251 -29.43 12.01 0.59
CA VAL A 251 -28.68 13.26 0.54
C VAL A 251 -29.40 14.35 1.33
N GLN A 252 -30.73 14.46 1.17
CA GLN A 252 -31.54 15.41 1.93
C GLN A 252 -31.49 15.13 3.44
N SER A 253 -31.67 13.87 3.85
CA SER A 253 -31.66 13.48 5.27
C SER A 253 -30.30 13.76 5.91
N ILE A 254 -29.19 13.33 5.29
CA ILE A 254 -27.85 13.40 5.90
C ILE A 254 -27.29 14.82 5.84
N VAL A 255 -27.36 15.50 4.70
CA VAL A 255 -26.80 16.85 4.54
C VAL A 255 -27.67 17.89 5.25
N GLY A 256 -28.99 17.70 5.21
CA GLY A 256 -29.98 18.54 5.88
C GLY A 256 -30.14 18.27 7.38
N ALA A 257 -29.52 17.22 7.91
CA ALA A 257 -29.57 16.86 9.32
C ALA A 257 -29.22 18.04 10.24
N THR A 258 -30.05 18.24 11.26
CA THR A 258 -29.90 19.32 12.25
C THR A 258 -29.39 18.82 13.59
N SER A 259 -29.34 17.50 13.79
CA SER A 259 -28.75 16.88 14.97
C SER A 259 -27.30 17.35 15.17
N LYS A 260 -26.94 17.66 16.42
CA LYS A 260 -25.55 17.95 16.80
C LYS A 260 -24.70 16.71 16.48
N PRO A 261 -23.59 16.85 15.74
CA PRO A 261 -22.70 15.72 15.50
C PRO A 261 -22.10 15.17 16.79
N ALA A 262 -21.63 13.93 16.75
CA ALA A 262 -20.99 13.25 17.88
C ALA A 262 -19.82 14.09 18.44
N GLU A 263 -19.63 14.01 19.76
CA GLU A 263 -18.54 14.74 20.42
C GLU A 263 -17.18 14.22 19.96
N THR A 264 -16.24 15.15 19.74
CA THR A 264 -14.90 14.79 19.27
C THR A 264 -13.87 14.92 20.38
N THR A 265 -13.13 13.84 20.61
CA THR A 265 -11.92 13.86 21.46
C THR A 265 -10.69 14.02 20.58
N PHE A 266 -9.70 14.77 21.06
CA PHE A 266 -8.41 14.92 20.39
C PHE A 266 -7.28 14.67 21.38
N ASP A 267 -6.47 13.64 21.12
CA ASP A 267 -5.27 13.30 21.87
C ASP A 267 -4.09 14.14 21.34
N PRO A 268 -3.64 15.16 22.09
CA PRO A 268 -2.54 16.01 21.68
C PRO A 268 -1.19 15.29 21.74
N THR A 269 -1.10 14.13 22.41
CA THR A 269 0.13 13.34 22.57
C THR A 269 0.31 12.28 21.49
N ASN A 270 -0.53 12.28 20.45
CA ASN A 270 -0.48 11.29 19.39
C ASN A 270 0.93 11.22 18.76
N SER A 271 1.47 10.02 18.64
CA SER A 271 2.82 9.75 18.11
C SER A 271 3.00 10.12 16.62
N GLN A 272 1.90 10.44 15.93
CA GLN A 272 1.90 10.78 14.50
C GLN A 272 2.09 12.28 14.24
N GLY A 273 2.20 13.10 15.30
CA GLY A 273 2.43 14.55 15.20
C GLY A 273 1.33 15.30 14.45
N LEU A 274 0.10 14.77 14.48
CA LEU A 274 -1.07 15.35 13.81
C LEU A 274 -1.77 16.34 14.72
N ASN A 275 -2.26 17.43 14.12
CA ASN A 275 -2.98 18.49 14.82
C ASN A 275 -4.43 18.56 14.36
N LYS A 276 -5.32 18.98 15.27
CA LYS A 276 -6.70 19.33 14.91
C LYS A 276 -6.66 20.43 13.85
N GLY A 277 -7.40 20.27 12.76
CA GLY A 277 -7.38 21.17 11.62
C GLY A 277 -6.51 20.71 10.44
N ASP A 278 -5.63 19.72 10.64
CA ASP A 278 -4.82 19.18 9.54
C ASP A 278 -5.72 18.62 8.43
N LYS A 279 -5.41 18.97 7.18
CA LYS A 279 -6.03 18.30 6.03
C LYS A 279 -5.39 16.93 5.87
N VAL A 280 -6.17 15.86 5.78
CA VAL A 280 -5.67 14.48 5.82
C VAL A 280 -6.39 13.56 4.84
N HIS A 281 -5.70 12.48 4.45
CA HIS A 281 -6.29 11.27 3.88
C HIS A 281 -6.43 10.19 4.95
N VAL A 282 -7.56 9.50 4.96
CA VAL A 282 -7.81 8.31 5.80
C VAL A 282 -8.24 7.15 4.91
N TYR A 283 -7.62 5.99 5.09
CA TYR A 283 -7.93 4.78 4.33
C TYR A 283 -7.45 3.52 5.07
N PRO A 284 -8.02 2.33 4.78
CA PRO A 284 -7.65 1.10 5.48
C PRO A 284 -6.26 0.62 5.06
N LEU A 285 -5.57 -0.14 5.93
CA LEU A 285 -4.21 -0.66 5.69
C LEU A 285 -4.19 -2.03 4.99
N ASP A 286 -5.28 -2.77 5.05
CA ASP A 286 -5.45 -4.08 4.42
C ASP A 286 -5.82 -3.96 2.92
N TYR A 287 -7.10 -4.02 2.56
CA TYR A 287 -7.62 -3.93 1.19
C TYR A 287 -8.55 -2.74 1.02
N GLY A 288 -8.78 -2.32 -0.24
CA GLY A 288 -9.60 -1.15 -0.54
C GLY A 288 -8.90 0.19 -0.36
N GLN A 289 -7.56 0.20 -0.32
CA GLN A 289 -6.71 1.39 -0.10
C GLN A 289 -6.89 2.48 -1.19
N SER A 290 -7.47 2.14 -2.34
CA SER A 290 -7.72 3.09 -3.43
C SER A 290 -8.81 4.12 -3.08
N GLY A 291 -9.72 3.80 -2.16
CA GLY A 291 -10.81 4.69 -1.74
C GLY A 291 -10.43 5.60 -0.58
N LYS A 292 -9.63 6.63 -0.83
CA LYS A 292 -9.08 7.51 0.22
C LYS A 292 -10.06 8.61 0.61
N SER A 293 -10.61 8.54 1.82
CA SER A 293 -11.43 9.60 2.38
C SER A 293 -10.55 10.82 2.68
N THR A 294 -11.03 12.00 2.31
CA THR A 294 -10.27 13.26 2.43
C THR A 294 -11.06 14.26 3.25
N GLY A 295 -10.41 14.92 4.20
CA GLY A 295 -11.09 15.88 5.06
C GLY A 295 -10.17 16.63 6.01
N ILE A 296 -10.76 17.46 6.85
CA ILE A 296 -10.09 18.16 7.95
C ILE A 296 -10.17 17.30 9.21
N LEU A 297 -9.05 17.01 9.84
CA LEU A 297 -9.00 16.24 11.08
C LEU A 297 -9.64 17.02 12.23
N ILE A 298 -10.73 16.49 12.80
CA ILE A 298 -11.49 17.15 13.88
C ILE A 298 -11.53 16.34 15.18
N GLY A 299 -11.20 15.04 15.12
CA GLY A 299 -11.07 14.15 16.27
C GLY A 299 -10.00 13.09 16.02
N LEU A 300 -9.25 12.75 17.06
CA LEU A 300 -8.21 11.72 17.04
C LEU A 300 -8.04 11.18 18.46
N SER A 301 -8.51 9.97 18.73
CA SER A 301 -8.35 9.29 20.03
C SER A 301 -7.58 7.99 19.85
N THR A 302 -7.34 7.23 20.93
CA THR A 302 -6.72 5.89 20.85
C THR A 302 -7.53 4.90 20.01
N ASN A 303 -8.84 5.12 19.86
CA ASN A 303 -9.74 4.19 19.19
C ASN A 303 -10.34 4.73 17.88
N GLU A 304 -10.39 6.06 17.69
CA GLU A 304 -11.16 6.67 16.61
C GLU A 304 -10.43 7.83 15.91
N ILE A 305 -10.67 7.94 14.60
CA ILE A 305 -10.27 9.06 13.73
C ILE A 305 -11.55 9.71 13.21
N ILE A 306 -11.65 11.03 13.32
CA ILE A 306 -12.81 11.78 12.83
C ILE A 306 -12.32 12.90 11.90
N ILE A 307 -12.73 12.86 10.64
CA ILE A 307 -12.44 13.91 9.66
C ILE A 307 -13.74 14.53 9.16
N ARG A 308 -13.70 15.83 8.88
CA ARG A 308 -14.80 16.54 8.24
C ARG A 308 -14.57 16.66 6.74
N ASN A 309 -15.45 16.10 5.93
CA ASN A 309 -15.32 16.18 4.47
C ASN A 309 -15.85 17.52 3.90
N ASP A 310 -15.79 17.68 2.59
CA ASP A 310 -16.24 18.87 1.85
C ASP A 310 -17.77 19.06 1.87
N LYS A 311 -18.53 18.01 2.21
CA LYS A 311 -19.99 18.06 2.45
C LYS A 311 -20.35 18.38 3.90
N ASN A 312 -19.37 18.76 4.72
CA ASN A 312 -19.53 19.02 6.15
C ASN A 312 -20.05 17.80 6.94
N LEU A 313 -19.79 16.59 6.42
CA LEU A 313 -20.08 15.33 7.12
C LEU A 313 -18.88 14.93 7.97
N HIS A 314 -19.15 14.32 9.11
CA HIS A 314 -18.13 13.79 10.00
C HIS A 314 -17.94 12.32 9.70
N LEU A 315 -16.75 11.97 9.20
CA LEU A 315 -16.41 10.62 8.81
C LEU A 315 -15.58 9.99 9.92
N HIS A 316 -16.14 8.96 10.53
CA HIS A 316 -15.56 8.23 11.66
C HIS A 316 -14.91 6.94 11.16
N PHE A 317 -13.69 6.68 11.58
CA PHE A 317 -12.92 5.48 11.28
C PHE A 317 -12.29 4.93 12.56
N PRO A 318 -12.14 3.60 12.72
CA PRO A 318 -11.34 3.06 13.80
C PRO A 318 -9.86 3.44 13.61
N ARG A 319 -9.07 3.49 14.69
CA ARG A 319 -7.60 3.65 14.60
C ARG A 319 -6.92 2.38 14.11
N TRP A 320 -7.39 1.24 14.56
CA TRP A 320 -6.81 -0.06 14.21
C TRP A 320 -7.07 -0.40 12.74
N ASN A 321 -6.03 -0.86 12.04
CA ASN A 321 -6.07 -1.24 10.63
C ASN A 321 -6.46 -0.09 9.65
N PHE A 322 -6.34 1.17 10.09
CA PHE A 322 -6.46 2.36 9.25
C PHE A 322 -5.23 3.23 9.35
N THR A 323 -4.95 3.98 8.28
CA THR A 323 -3.89 4.96 8.24
C THR A 323 -4.44 6.35 8.00
N ILE A 324 -3.77 7.33 8.61
CA ILE A 324 -4.04 8.76 8.45
C ILE A 324 -2.75 9.43 7.96
N LYS A 325 -2.86 10.20 6.86
CA LYS A 325 -1.73 10.91 6.25
C LYS A 325 -2.08 12.37 6.00
N ARG A 326 -1.24 13.29 6.46
CA ARG A 326 -1.38 14.73 6.18
C ARG A 326 -1.30 15.01 4.68
N ILE A 327 -2.15 15.91 4.21
CA ILE A 327 -2.18 16.45 2.85
C ILE A 327 -1.48 17.80 2.90
N SER A 328 -0.29 17.87 2.33
CA SER A 328 0.41 19.13 2.15
C SER A 328 -0.35 19.99 1.16
N THR A 329 -1.01 21.05 1.63
CA THR A 329 -1.67 22.04 0.76
C THR A 329 -0.63 22.98 0.19
N THR A 330 -0.20 22.72 -1.04
CA THR A 330 0.60 23.67 -1.82
C THR A 330 -0.36 24.65 -2.50
N THR A 331 -0.62 25.80 -1.89
CA THR A 331 -1.37 26.89 -2.54
C THR A 331 -0.43 27.70 -3.42
N THR A 332 -0.67 27.65 -4.73
CA THR A 332 -0.09 28.53 -5.74
C THR A 332 -0.67 29.95 -5.65
N GLN A 333 0.13 30.95 -5.29
CA GLN A 333 0.21 32.26 -5.97
C GLN A 333 1.43 33.08 -5.50
N PRO A 334 2.01 33.97 -6.35
CA PRO A 334 3.29 34.63 -6.11
C PRO A 334 3.12 35.99 -5.41
N THR A 335 3.50 36.08 -4.14
CA THR A 335 3.89 37.35 -3.46
C THR A 335 4.74 37.01 -2.23
N ILE A 336 5.94 37.60 -2.15
CA ILE A 336 6.86 37.52 -0.99
C ILE A 336 6.38 38.54 0.05
N PRO A 337 6.10 38.18 1.32
CA PRO A 337 7.13 38.18 2.40
C PRO A 337 6.84 37.21 3.59
N PRO A 338 7.62 37.22 4.70
CA PRO A 338 9.02 36.83 4.88
C PRO A 338 9.19 35.45 5.59
N SER A 339 10.37 34.84 5.38
CA SER A 339 11.00 33.66 6.02
C SER A 339 10.30 33.04 7.26
N ILE A 340 10.02 31.74 7.31
CA ILE A 340 11.01 30.65 7.38
C ILE A 340 10.79 29.57 6.30
N THR A 341 11.70 29.55 5.35
CA THR A 341 11.98 28.51 4.36
C THR A 341 12.70 27.32 5.02
N THR A 342 12.18 26.10 4.86
CA THR A 342 13.07 24.94 4.71
C THR A 342 12.51 24.00 3.66
N THR A 343 12.98 24.16 2.43
CA THR A 343 13.03 23.09 1.44
C THR A 343 13.71 21.87 2.08
N PRO A 344 13.19 20.64 1.94
CA PRO A 344 13.77 19.48 2.61
C PRO A 344 15.22 19.27 2.16
N LYS A 345 16.16 19.43 3.09
CA LYS A 345 17.58 19.14 2.87
C LYS A 345 17.76 17.63 2.80
N MET A 346 18.30 17.13 1.68
CA MET A 346 18.64 15.72 1.49
C MET A 346 20.16 15.53 1.59
N THR A 347 20.62 14.33 1.96
CA THR A 347 22.05 13.97 1.90
C THR A 347 22.25 12.75 1.02
N LEU A 348 23.03 12.85 -0.04
CA LEU A 348 23.41 11.71 -0.88
C LEU A 348 24.79 11.20 -0.46
N ILE A 349 24.84 9.96 0.02
CA ILE A 349 26.06 9.21 0.25
C ILE A 349 26.56 8.67 -1.08
N TYR A 350 27.77 9.06 -1.47
CA TYR A 350 28.12 9.14 -2.89
C TYR A 350 29.63 8.94 -3.14
N HIS A 351 29.98 8.59 -4.38
CA HIS A 351 31.34 8.70 -4.93
C HIS A 351 31.24 9.00 -6.43
N PRO A 352 32.05 9.92 -7.00
CA PRO A 352 31.96 10.29 -8.42
C PRO A 352 32.31 9.14 -9.38
N LEU A 353 33.11 8.17 -8.94
CA LEU A 353 33.45 6.97 -9.73
C LEU A 353 32.32 5.93 -9.78
N SER A 354 31.28 6.05 -8.95
CA SER A 354 30.15 5.10 -9.00
C SER A 354 29.18 5.53 -10.11
N PRO A 355 28.96 4.69 -11.15
CA PRO A 355 28.02 5.03 -12.21
C PRO A 355 26.58 5.09 -11.67
N TYR A 356 26.23 4.29 -10.66
CA TYR A 356 24.92 4.37 -9.98
C TYR A 356 24.70 5.71 -9.30
N THR A 357 25.73 6.24 -8.64
CA THR A 357 25.67 7.55 -8.00
C THR A 357 25.56 8.66 -9.04
N ARG A 358 26.30 8.53 -10.16
CA ARG A 358 26.20 9.47 -11.29
C ARG A 358 24.78 9.49 -11.88
N LYS A 359 24.14 8.34 -12.04
CA LYS A 359 22.74 8.24 -12.49
C LYS A 359 21.81 9.06 -11.60
N VAL A 360 21.87 8.85 -10.29
CA VAL A 360 21.03 9.58 -9.32
C VAL A 360 21.29 11.08 -9.35
N TYR A 361 22.56 11.48 -9.30
CA TYR A 361 22.89 12.90 -9.19
C TYR A 361 22.67 13.65 -10.51
N MET A 362 22.92 13.01 -11.66
CA MET A 362 22.60 13.56 -12.98
C MET A 362 21.09 13.77 -13.13
N LEU A 363 20.25 12.83 -12.68
CA LEU A 363 18.81 13.03 -12.64
C LEU A 363 18.40 14.18 -11.70
N ALA A 364 19.06 14.34 -10.55
CA ALA A 364 18.79 15.48 -9.67
C ALA A 364 19.11 16.82 -10.34
N HIS A 365 20.12 16.89 -11.21
CA HIS A 365 20.37 18.06 -12.05
C HIS A 365 19.24 18.29 -13.07
N GLU A 366 18.81 17.25 -13.77
CA GLU A 366 17.67 17.30 -14.71
C GLU A 366 16.39 17.81 -14.06
N LEU A 367 16.14 17.42 -12.81
CA LEU A 367 14.97 17.80 -12.04
C LEU A 367 15.14 19.10 -11.24
N SER A 368 16.29 19.78 -11.36
CA SER A 368 16.62 20.99 -10.58
C SER A 368 16.56 20.79 -9.05
N LEU A 369 16.80 19.57 -8.58
CA LEU A 369 16.85 19.20 -7.16
C LEU A 369 18.29 19.15 -6.60
N HIS A 370 19.32 19.17 -7.46
CA HIS A 370 20.73 19.04 -7.06
C HIS A 370 21.16 20.02 -5.97
N SER A 371 20.69 21.27 -5.98
CA SER A 371 21.00 22.28 -4.96
C SER A 371 20.43 21.97 -3.57
N GLN A 372 19.49 21.02 -3.47
CA GLN A 372 18.89 20.56 -2.23
C GLN A 372 19.59 19.31 -1.66
N ILE A 373 20.56 18.76 -2.39
CA ILE A 373 21.29 17.55 -2.03
C ILE A 373 22.68 17.94 -1.50
N THR A 374 22.90 17.68 -0.22
CA THR A 374 24.23 17.69 0.38
C THR A 374 24.95 16.39 0.00
N LEU A 375 26.20 16.49 -0.46
CA LEU A 375 26.97 15.34 -0.91
C LEU A 375 27.92 14.85 0.20
N ARG A 376 27.77 13.58 0.61
CA ARG A 376 28.67 12.92 1.58
C ARG A 376 29.53 11.89 0.86
N LYS A 377 30.78 12.25 0.59
CA LYS A 377 31.70 11.40 -0.17
C LYS A 377 32.18 10.22 0.69
N VAL A 378 32.06 9.01 0.17
CA VAL A 378 32.60 7.76 0.75
C VAL A 378 33.09 6.86 -0.38
N LEU A 379 33.95 5.89 -0.09
CA LEU A 379 34.32 4.87 -1.07
C LEU A 379 34.17 3.49 -0.42
N VAL A 380 33.24 2.68 -0.92
CA VAL A 380 32.86 1.40 -0.30
C VAL A 380 33.51 0.22 -1.00
N ALA A 381 33.84 -0.80 -0.22
CA ALA A 381 34.34 -2.08 -0.69
C ALA A 381 33.90 -3.20 0.25
N PRO A 382 33.65 -4.44 -0.24
CA PRO A 382 33.30 -5.58 0.60
C PRO A 382 34.41 -5.99 1.59
N ILE A 383 35.66 -5.59 1.33
CA ILE A 383 36.81 -5.80 2.20
C ILE A 383 37.51 -4.46 2.42
N PRO A 384 38.13 -4.22 3.60
CA PRO A 384 38.98 -3.05 3.79
C PRO A 384 40.17 -3.08 2.82
N ILE A 385 40.32 -2.04 2.02
CA ILE A 385 41.46 -1.82 1.14
C ILE A 385 42.11 -0.49 1.54
N PRO A 386 43.27 -0.53 2.22
CA PRO A 386 43.97 0.68 2.67
C PRO A 386 44.17 1.68 1.52
N GLY A 387 43.79 2.94 1.73
CA GLY A 387 43.89 3.99 0.72
C GLY A 387 42.85 3.92 -0.40
N TRP A 388 41.93 2.95 -0.37
CA TRP A 388 40.87 2.80 -1.38
C TRP A 388 39.47 2.79 -0.76
N SER A 389 39.19 1.99 0.27
CA SER A 389 37.88 1.99 0.93
C SER A 389 37.88 2.85 2.20
N THR A 390 36.90 3.73 2.36
CA THR A 390 36.71 4.57 3.54
C THR A 390 35.26 4.51 4.02
N ASN A 391 35.08 4.34 5.34
CA ASN A 391 33.80 4.49 6.05
C ASN A 391 32.67 3.56 5.56
N THR A 392 32.99 2.34 5.10
CA THR A 392 31.98 1.32 4.75
C THR A 392 30.99 1.00 5.88
N PRO A 393 31.41 0.87 7.16
CA PRO A 393 30.46 0.67 8.27
C PRO A 393 29.46 1.82 8.44
N ASP A 394 29.86 3.05 8.17
CA ASP A 394 28.96 4.21 8.27
C ASP A 394 27.86 4.17 7.21
N VAL A 395 28.17 3.64 6.03
CA VAL A 395 27.17 3.40 4.98
C VAL A 395 26.23 2.27 5.38
N ALA A 396 26.74 1.24 6.06
CA ALA A 396 25.96 0.09 6.53
C ALA A 396 24.81 0.48 7.46
N ASN A 397 24.96 1.58 8.21
CA ASN A 397 23.91 2.13 9.08
C ASN A 397 22.66 2.62 8.31
N TYR A 398 22.80 2.97 7.03
CA TYR A 398 21.71 3.49 6.19
C TYR A 398 21.39 2.60 4.99
N ASN A 399 22.33 1.75 4.60
CA ASN A 399 22.12 0.74 3.58
C ASN A 399 22.81 -0.54 4.06
N PRO A 400 22.08 -1.56 4.51
CA PRO A 400 22.68 -2.76 5.10
C PRO A 400 23.58 -3.54 4.12
N MET A 401 23.48 -3.27 2.81
CA MET A 401 24.38 -3.83 1.78
C MET A 401 25.72 -3.08 1.68
N ALA A 402 25.89 -1.98 2.42
CA ALA A 402 27.01 -1.05 2.36
C ALA A 402 27.34 -0.57 0.93
N LYS A 403 26.30 -0.38 0.10
CA LYS A 403 26.42 0.10 -1.29
C LYS A 403 26.07 1.59 -1.39
N ILE A 404 26.66 2.24 -2.39
CA ILE A 404 26.30 3.59 -2.82
C ILE A 404 25.64 3.53 -4.21
N PRO A 405 24.70 4.43 -4.54
CA PRO A 405 24.22 5.56 -3.73
C PRO A 405 23.27 5.17 -2.61
N CYS A 406 23.22 6.01 -1.57
CA CYS A 406 22.18 5.99 -0.54
C CYS A 406 21.75 7.44 -0.25
N LEU A 407 20.46 7.73 -0.37
CA LEU A 407 19.89 9.06 -0.16
C LEU A 407 19.20 9.11 1.21
N LEU A 408 19.64 10.02 2.07
CA LEU A 408 19.00 10.31 3.35
C LEU A 408 18.04 11.49 3.17
N THR A 409 16.82 11.32 3.65
CA THR A 409 15.77 12.34 3.60
C THR A 409 15.14 12.48 4.98
N HIS A 410 14.40 13.57 5.22
CA HIS A 410 13.66 13.73 6.48
C HIS A 410 12.61 12.63 6.67
N ASP A 411 11.96 12.21 5.58
CA ASP A 411 10.87 11.23 5.61
C ASP A 411 11.38 9.79 5.72
N VAL A 412 12.63 9.55 5.32
CA VAL A 412 13.28 8.24 5.34
C VAL A 412 14.69 8.39 5.93
N PRO A 413 14.80 8.60 7.26
CA PRO A 413 16.08 8.84 7.92
C PRO A 413 17.01 7.60 7.89
N ASP A 414 16.42 6.41 7.78
CA ASP A 414 17.15 5.13 7.70
C ASP A 414 17.69 4.83 6.29
N GLY A 415 17.50 5.75 5.33
CA GLY A 415 18.11 5.71 4.01
C GLY A 415 17.25 5.09 2.90
N LEU A 416 17.23 5.78 1.76
CA LEU A 416 16.75 5.24 0.47
C LEU A 416 17.94 4.73 -0.31
N PHE A 417 17.97 3.43 -0.57
CA PHE A 417 19.01 2.75 -1.34
C PHE A 417 18.38 1.98 -2.50
N ASP A 418 19.23 1.52 -3.42
CA ASP A 418 18.88 1.20 -4.81
C ASP A 418 18.69 2.46 -5.67
N SER A 419 19.53 2.59 -6.70
CA SER A 419 19.57 3.79 -7.54
C SER A 419 18.26 4.04 -8.30
N ARG A 420 17.47 3.00 -8.60
CA ARG A 420 16.17 3.13 -9.26
C ARG A 420 15.11 3.65 -8.30
N VAL A 421 15.10 3.15 -7.07
CA VAL A 421 14.21 3.64 -6.00
C VAL A 421 14.49 5.11 -5.71
N ILE A 422 15.77 5.50 -5.62
CA ILE A 422 16.16 6.90 -5.42
C ILE A 422 15.71 7.76 -6.61
N CYS A 423 15.90 7.30 -7.85
CA CYS A 423 15.42 8.02 -9.04
C CYS A 423 13.89 8.22 -9.02
N GLU A 424 13.12 7.18 -8.66
CA GLU A 424 11.66 7.28 -8.54
C GLU A 424 11.24 8.28 -7.46
N TYR A 425 11.94 8.29 -6.32
CA TYR A 425 11.74 9.28 -5.26
C TYR A 425 11.99 10.71 -5.76
N LEU A 426 13.09 10.96 -6.47
CA LEU A 426 13.41 12.29 -7.00
C LEU A 426 12.38 12.77 -8.04
N VAL A 427 11.92 11.87 -8.93
CA VAL A 427 10.86 12.16 -9.91
C VAL A 427 9.55 12.54 -9.19
N ASN A 428 9.20 11.81 -8.13
CA ASN A 428 8.03 12.08 -7.31
C ASN A 428 8.13 13.45 -6.61
N LEU A 429 9.28 13.72 -5.98
CA LEU A 429 9.56 14.97 -5.29
C LEU A 429 9.51 16.19 -6.23
N ALA A 430 9.97 16.02 -7.48
CA ALA A 430 9.91 17.06 -8.51
C ALA A 430 8.50 17.27 -9.10
N GLY A 431 7.50 16.47 -8.69
CA GLY A 431 6.14 16.57 -9.22
C GLY A 431 6.01 16.19 -10.70
N VAL A 432 6.97 15.44 -11.25
CA VAL A 432 6.93 15.00 -12.65
C VAL A 432 5.83 13.96 -12.81
N LYS A 433 4.88 14.22 -13.70
CA LYS A 433 3.80 13.28 -14.00
C LYS A 433 4.38 11.99 -14.60
N ARG A 434 3.92 10.85 -14.08
CA ARG A 434 4.27 9.54 -14.62
C ARG A 434 3.84 9.45 -16.09
N MET A 435 4.72 8.92 -16.94
CA MET A 435 4.38 8.60 -18.33
C MET A 435 3.22 7.59 -18.37
N GLN A 436 2.30 7.74 -19.33
CA GLN A 436 1.21 6.78 -19.53
C GLN A 436 1.77 5.38 -19.77
N ASP A 437 1.14 4.36 -19.18
CA ASP A 437 1.57 2.95 -19.26
C ASP A 437 1.32 2.38 -20.68
N ASN A 438 2.09 2.83 -21.66
CA ASN A 438 2.06 2.39 -23.06
C ASN A 438 3.29 1.52 -23.42
N GLN A 439 3.36 1.04 -24.66
CA GLN A 439 4.47 0.18 -25.11
C GLN A 439 5.85 0.84 -24.91
N ARG A 440 5.97 2.13 -25.27
CA ARG A 440 7.22 2.89 -25.13
C ARG A 440 7.66 3.00 -23.67
N TYR A 441 6.72 3.17 -22.75
CA TYR A 441 7.00 3.19 -21.31
C TYR A 441 7.71 1.91 -20.85
N TRP A 442 7.17 0.75 -21.21
CA TRP A 442 7.78 -0.54 -20.84
C TRP A 442 9.11 -0.79 -21.54
N GLN A 443 9.24 -0.35 -22.80
CA GLN A 443 10.51 -0.41 -23.53
C GLN A 443 11.60 0.41 -22.83
N LEU A 444 11.33 1.67 -22.46
CA LEU A 444 12.28 2.52 -21.73
C LEU A 444 12.68 1.92 -20.38
N ARG A 445 11.73 1.37 -19.62
CA ARG A 445 12.05 0.71 -18.34
C ARG A 445 12.87 -0.56 -18.50
N ALA A 446 12.73 -1.27 -19.62
CA ALA A 446 13.59 -2.40 -19.96
C ALA A 446 15.00 -1.94 -20.38
N LEU A 447 15.14 -0.79 -21.04
CA LEU A 447 16.43 -0.19 -21.35
C LEU A 447 17.14 0.31 -20.09
N HIS A 448 16.42 0.89 -19.13
CA HIS A 448 16.97 1.24 -17.81
C HIS A 448 17.53 0.00 -17.11
N ALA A 449 16.76 -1.09 -17.05
CA ALA A 449 17.25 -2.34 -16.46
C ALA A 449 18.49 -2.88 -17.19
N ALA A 450 18.57 -2.73 -18.51
CA ALA A 450 19.75 -3.10 -19.29
C ALA A 450 20.96 -2.18 -18.99
N ALA A 451 20.73 -0.88 -18.79
CA ALA A 451 21.75 0.08 -18.38
C ALA A 451 22.32 -0.26 -16.99
N ASP A 452 21.47 -0.64 -16.04
CA ASP A 452 21.91 -1.17 -14.74
C ASP A 452 22.77 -2.43 -14.93
N GLY A 453 22.38 -3.34 -15.83
CA GLY A 453 23.19 -4.51 -16.18
C GLY A 453 24.58 -4.17 -16.74
N ILE A 454 24.72 -3.10 -17.54
CA ILE A 454 26.05 -2.60 -17.96
C ILE A 454 26.82 -2.10 -16.74
N MET A 455 26.21 -1.28 -15.88
CA MET A 455 26.87 -0.73 -14.70
C MET A 455 27.36 -1.82 -13.74
N ASP A 456 26.59 -2.89 -13.55
CA ASP A 456 27.01 -4.08 -12.80
C ASP A 456 28.23 -4.75 -13.44
N ALA A 457 28.19 -5.00 -14.75
CA ALA A 457 29.31 -5.61 -15.48
C ALA A 457 30.58 -4.76 -15.38
N VAL A 458 30.46 -3.44 -15.50
CA VAL A 458 31.57 -2.49 -15.34
C VAL A 458 32.19 -2.57 -13.93
N VAL A 459 31.37 -2.61 -12.88
CA VAL A 459 31.87 -2.72 -11.50
C VAL A 459 32.58 -4.06 -11.28
N LEU A 460 32.02 -5.15 -11.79
CA LEU A 460 32.62 -6.48 -11.68
C LEU A 460 33.98 -6.57 -12.39
N ILE A 461 34.09 -6.03 -13.61
CA ILE A 461 35.38 -5.94 -14.33
C ILE A 461 36.36 -5.06 -13.56
N THR A 462 35.89 -3.95 -12.99
CA THR A 462 36.72 -3.05 -12.18
C THR A 462 37.33 -3.80 -11.00
N TYR A 463 36.57 -4.63 -10.29
CA TYR A 463 37.12 -5.43 -9.19
C TYR A 463 38.14 -6.47 -9.65
N GLU A 464 37.89 -7.15 -10.78
CA GLU A 464 38.87 -8.07 -11.37
C GLU A 464 40.19 -7.37 -11.67
N VAL A 465 40.14 -6.24 -12.39
CA VAL A 465 41.33 -5.53 -12.86
C VAL A 465 42.06 -4.79 -11.74
N ARG A 466 41.33 -4.08 -10.87
CA ARG A 466 41.91 -3.16 -9.88
C ARG A 466 42.31 -3.83 -8.58
N ILE A 467 41.62 -4.90 -8.19
CA ILE A 467 41.79 -5.52 -6.87
C ILE A 467 42.34 -6.94 -7.02
N ARG A 468 41.68 -7.77 -7.82
CA ARG A 468 41.97 -9.21 -7.87
C ARG A 468 43.23 -9.52 -8.68
N LYS A 469 43.51 -8.78 -9.75
CA LYS A 469 44.71 -8.97 -10.57
C LYS A 469 46.02 -8.79 -9.81
N GLY A 470 46.15 -7.74 -9.00
CA GLY A 470 47.32 -7.53 -8.16
C GLY A 470 47.54 -8.61 -7.09
N LYS A 471 46.52 -9.43 -6.83
CA LYS A 471 46.54 -10.56 -5.88
C LYS A 471 46.64 -11.93 -6.57
N GLY A 472 46.79 -11.97 -7.90
CA GLY A 472 46.83 -13.22 -8.66
C GLY A 472 45.48 -13.95 -8.78
N LEU A 473 44.36 -13.27 -8.52
CA LEU A 473 43.00 -13.84 -8.52
C LEU A 473 42.17 -13.44 -9.76
N TYR A 474 42.83 -12.94 -10.80
CA TYR A 474 42.18 -12.44 -12.02
C TYR A 474 41.55 -13.57 -12.81
N PHE A 475 40.24 -13.48 -13.08
CA PHE A 475 39.55 -14.46 -13.89
C PHE A 475 39.21 -13.88 -15.28
N GLU A 476 40.03 -14.21 -16.27
CA GLU A 476 39.94 -13.64 -17.62
C GLU A 476 38.61 -13.97 -18.31
N GLU A 477 38.16 -15.23 -18.29
CA GLU A 477 36.90 -15.64 -18.93
C GLU A 477 35.68 -14.93 -18.32
N TRP A 478 35.72 -14.64 -17.01
CA TRP A 478 34.69 -13.84 -16.36
C TRP A 478 34.64 -12.42 -16.92
N VAL A 479 35.81 -11.78 -17.07
CA VAL A 479 35.93 -10.44 -17.64
C VAL A 479 35.40 -10.43 -19.09
N GLU A 480 35.78 -11.40 -19.92
CA GLU A 480 35.26 -11.51 -21.29
C GLU A 480 33.74 -11.75 -21.32
N GLY A 481 33.21 -12.57 -20.41
CA GLY A 481 31.77 -12.76 -20.26
C GLY A 481 31.02 -11.48 -19.91
N GLN A 482 31.59 -10.64 -19.03
CA GLN A 482 31.01 -9.33 -18.69
C GLN A 482 31.11 -8.34 -19.85
N LYS A 483 32.24 -8.29 -20.58
CA LYS A 483 32.39 -7.50 -21.81
C LYS A 483 31.34 -7.89 -22.86
N GLY A 484 31.11 -9.19 -23.06
CA GLY A 484 30.09 -9.68 -23.97
C GLY A 484 28.67 -9.24 -23.59
N LYS A 485 28.34 -9.15 -22.30
CA LYS A 485 27.06 -8.58 -21.84
C LYS A 485 26.95 -7.10 -22.20
N ILE A 486 28.01 -6.32 -21.96
CA ILE A 486 28.05 -4.90 -22.28
C ILE A 486 27.81 -4.70 -23.79
N SER A 487 28.54 -5.40 -24.66
CA SER A 487 28.39 -5.29 -26.12
C SER A 487 26.96 -5.57 -26.58
N ARG A 488 26.33 -6.65 -26.11
CA ARG A 488 24.93 -6.99 -26.48
C ARG A 488 23.92 -5.93 -26.04
N VAL A 489 24.14 -5.30 -24.89
CA VAL A 489 23.26 -4.23 -24.42
C VAL A 489 23.48 -2.95 -25.23
N LEU A 490 24.72 -2.62 -25.58
CA LEU A 490 25.01 -1.50 -26.47
C LEU A 490 24.35 -1.69 -27.85
N ASP A 491 24.36 -2.91 -28.41
CA ASP A 491 23.64 -3.23 -29.65
C ASP A 491 22.12 -3.06 -29.50
N ARG A 492 21.58 -3.33 -28.31
CA ARG A 492 20.16 -3.07 -28.01
C ARG A 492 19.87 -1.58 -27.92
N PHE A 493 20.78 -0.76 -27.37
CA PHE A 493 20.61 0.69 -27.36
C PHE A 493 20.68 1.28 -28.77
N GLU A 494 21.58 0.80 -29.62
CA GLU A 494 21.63 1.18 -31.04
C GLU A 494 20.29 0.93 -31.72
N ARG A 495 19.73 -0.28 -31.58
CA ARG A 495 18.40 -0.60 -32.12
C ARG A 495 17.31 0.28 -31.55
N ALA A 496 17.33 0.55 -30.24
CA ALA A 496 16.33 1.40 -29.60
C ALA A 496 16.39 2.86 -30.08
N VAL A 497 17.55 3.36 -30.50
CA VAL A 497 17.67 4.65 -31.20
C VAL A 497 17.04 4.56 -32.59
N GLY A 498 17.38 3.54 -33.37
CA GLY A 498 16.81 3.33 -34.72
C GLY A 498 15.29 3.14 -34.74
N GLU A 499 14.73 2.50 -33.71
CA GLU A 499 13.29 2.28 -33.51
C GLU A 499 12.56 3.50 -32.91
N GLY A 500 13.29 4.57 -32.55
CA GLY A 500 12.73 5.77 -31.95
C GLY A 500 12.25 5.62 -30.50
N VAL A 501 12.61 4.53 -29.82
CA VAL A 501 12.33 4.33 -28.39
C VAL A 501 13.16 5.30 -27.56
N LEU A 502 14.48 5.34 -27.84
CA LEU A 502 15.39 6.37 -27.35
C LEU A 502 15.33 7.57 -28.30
N CYS A 503 14.48 8.54 -27.97
CA CYS A 503 14.40 9.77 -28.74
C CYS A 503 15.61 10.65 -28.46
N VAL A 504 15.96 11.52 -29.43
CA VAL A 504 16.95 12.57 -29.20
C VAL A 504 16.40 13.52 -28.13
N PRO A 505 17.13 13.76 -27.03
CA PRO A 505 16.65 14.64 -25.97
C PRO A 505 16.47 16.08 -26.49
N VAL A 506 15.36 16.73 -26.14
CA VAL A 506 15.27 18.18 -26.30
C VAL A 506 16.28 18.81 -25.33
N VAL A 507 17.18 19.66 -25.85
CA VAL A 507 18.25 20.29 -25.04
C VAL A 507 17.66 21.12 -23.87
N LYS A 508 16.43 21.62 -24.02
CA LYS A 508 15.66 22.32 -22.99
C LYS A 508 14.52 21.43 -22.47
N GLY A 509 14.56 21.08 -21.18
CA GLY A 509 13.56 20.27 -20.48
C GLY A 509 14.18 19.05 -19.77
N PRO A 510 13.53 18.52 -18.71
CA PRO A 510 14.06 17.41 -17.93
C PRO A 510 14.03 16.11 -18.74
N ALA A 511 15.16 15.40 -18.77
CA ALA A 511 15.21 14.04 -19.30
C ALA A 511 14.59 13.02 -18.33
N SER A 512 14.14 11.88 -18.86
CA SER A 512 13.62 10.80 -18.02
C SER A 512 14.73 10.06 -17.26
N ALA A 513 14.38 9.46 -16.13
CA ALA A 513 15.31 8.61 -15.36
C ALA A 513 15.86 7.43 -16.20
N ASP A 514 15.06 6.92 -17.14
CA ASP A 514 15.45 5.81 -18.02
C ASP A 514 16.51 6.24 -19.04
N GLU A 515 16.36 7.42 -19.65
CA GLU A 515 17.36 7.97 -20.58
C GLU A 515 18.64 8.37 -19.86
N VAL A 516 18.54 8.96 -18.66
CA VAL A 516 19.69 9.25 -17.78
C VAL A 516 20.48 7.97 -17.50
N ALA A 517 19.80 6.85 -17.21
CA ALA A 517 20.44 5.57 -16.94
C ALA A 517 21.25 5.08 -18.16
N VAL A 518 20.66 5.13 -19.35
CA VAL A 518 21.32 4.74 -20.61
C VAL A 518 22.56 5.61 -20.86
N ALA A 519 22.43 6.94 -20.75
CA ALA A 519 23.55 7.86 -20.98
C ALA A 519 24.71 7.60 -20.01
N VAL A 520 24.41 7.32 -18.74
CA VAL A 520 25.44 7.00 -17.73
C VAL A 520 26.11 5.66 -17.99
N ALA A 521 25.36 4.63 -18.39
CA ALA A 521 25.91 3.32 -18.72
C ALA A 521 26.88 3.37 -19.91
N VAL A 522 26.51 4.09 -20.98
CA VAL A 522 27.38 4.28 -22.15
C VAL A 522 28.62 5.10 -21.76
N ALA A 523 28.43 6.18 -21.00
CA ALA A 523 29.55 7.01 -20.54
C ALA A 523 30.52 6.25 -19.61
N ALA A 524 30.02 5.37 -18.75
CA ALA A 524 30.85 4.52 -17.89
C ALA A 524 31.71 3.55 -18.72
N THR A 525 31.14 2.99 -19.80
CA THR A 525 31.87 2.13 -20.73
C THR A 525 32.96 2.91 -21.48
N LYS A 526 32.65 4.13 -21.93
CA LYS A 526 33.58 5.03 -22.62
C LYS A 526 34.74 5.51 -21.73
N ALA A 527 34.46 5.83 -20.46
CA ALA A 527 35.43 6.47 -19.57
C ALA A 527 36.55 5.52 -19.08
N LEU A 528 36.26 4.23 -18.96
CA LEU A 528 37.16 3.27 -18.32
C LEU A 528 37.93 2.49 -19.38
N ARG A 529 39.05 3.05 -19.85
CA ARG A 529 39.88 2.48 -20.94
C ARG A 529 40.29 1.02 -20.71
N TYR A 530 40.50 0.63 -19.45
CA TYR A 530 40.86 -0.76 -19.09
C TYR A 530 39.72 -1.78 -19.32
N LEU A 531 38.49 -1.32 -19.57
CA LEU A 531 37.39 -2.21 -19.96
C LEU A 531 37.61 -2.81 -21.35
N GLY A 532 38.37 -2.17 -22.24
CA GLY A 532 38.67 -2.71 -23.58
C GLY A 532 37.44 -3.02 -24.45
N VAL A 533 36.29 -2.40 -24.17
CA VAL A 533 35.05 -2.56 -24.97
C VAL A 533 34.98 -1.41 -25.97
N ASP A 534 34.88 -1.74 -27.26
CA ASP A 534 34.54 -0.77 -28.30
C ASP A 534 33.03 -0.45 -28.24
N TRP A 535 32.70 0.67 -27.61
CA TRP A 535 31.31 1.09 -27.45
C TRP A 535 30.74 1.71 -28.74
N ALA A 536 31.57 2.27 -29.61
CA ALA A 536 31.13 3.07 -30.75
C ALA A 536 31.07 2.27 -32.06
N GLY A 537 31.97 1.30 -32.24
CA GLY A 537 32.00 0.45 -33.43
C GLY A 537 30.65 -0.21 -33.71
N GLY A 538 30.12 -0.01 -34.92
CA GLY A 538 28.84 -0.56 -35.36
C GLY A 538 27.59 0.11 -34.76
N ARG A 539 27.72 1.23 -34.02
CA ARG A 539 26.61 1.88 -33.31
C ARG A 539 26.49 3.39 -33.59
N PRO A 540 26.37 3.82 -34.86
CA PRO A 540 26.36 5.23 -35.24
C PRO A 540 25.17 6.00 -34.66
N GLY A 541 23.99 5.38 -34.52
CA GLY A 541 22.82 6.03 -33.93
C GLY A 541 23.02 6.37 -32.45
N LEU A 542 23.57 5.43 -31.69
CA LEU A 542 23.92 5.61 -30.29
C LEU A 542 25.02 6.63 -30.09
N VAL A 543 26.02 6.68 -30.99
CA VAL A 543 27.06 7.72 -31.00
C VAL A 543 26.41 9.10 -31.14
N GLY A 544 25.57 9.30 -32.15
CA GLY A 544 24.88 10.58 -32.35
C GLY A 544 23.95 10.95 -31.17
N TRP A 545 23.27 9.96 -30.58
CA TRP A 545 22.46 10.17 -29.38
C TRP A 545 23.31 10.62 -28.17
N MET A 546 24.49 10.02 -27.98
CA MET A 546 25.42 10.39 -26.92
C MET A 546 26.04 11.78 -27.12
N GLU A 547 26.36 12.18 -28.36
CA GLU A 547 26.88 13.52 -28.65
C GLU A 547 25.92 14.65 -28.21
N VAL A 548 24.61 14.39 -28.22
CA VAL A 548 23.60 15.31 -27.71
C VAL A 548 23.59 15.30 -26.18
N TRP A 549 23.67 14.12 -25.56
CA TRP A 549 23.75 13.98 -24.10
C TRP A 549 24.99 14.64 -23.50
N GLU A 550 26.14 14.52 -24.15
CA GLU A 550 27.40 15.08 -23.69
C GLU A 550 27.39 16.62 -23.62
N LYS A 551 26.47 17.27 -24.34
CA LYS A 551 26.26 18.73 -24.32
C LYS A 551 25.30 19.20 -23.21
N ARG A 552 24.67 18.27 -22.46
CA ARG A 552 23.75 18.64 -21.38
C ARG A 552 24.55 19.04 -20.15
N ARG A 553 24.14 20.13 -19.50
CA ARG A 553 24.76 20.61 -18.25
C ARG A 553 24.78 19.54 -17.16
N SER A 554 23.69 18.79 -17.00
CA SER A 554 23.60 17.67 -16.05
C SER A 554 24.69 16.61 -16.29
N PHE A 555 25.08 16.37 -17.54
CA PHE A 555 26.12 15.41 -17.90
C PHE A 555 27.51 15.95 -17.57
N GLU A 556 27.79 17.22 -17.89
CA GLU A 556 29.06 17.91 -17.65
C GLU A 556 29.36 18.17 -16.16
N ASP A 557 28.33 18.52 -15.40
CA ASP A 557 28.40 18.82 -13.97
C ASP A 557 28.61 17.54 -13.14
N THR A 558 28.30 16.37 -13.72
CA THR A 558 28.41 15.07 -13.04
C THR A 558 29.51 14.16 -13.62
N LEU A 559 30.49 14.73 -14.31
CA LEU A 559 31.63 13.95 -14.83
C LEU A 559 32.39 13.26 -13.68
N PRO A 560 32.80 11.98 -13.82
CA PRO A 560 33.48 11.22 -12.78
C PRO A 560 34.91 11.72 -12.49
N THR A 561 35.46 12.57 -13.36
CA THR A 561 36.78 13.21 -13.22
C THR A 561 36.77 14.40 -12.26
N LYS A 562 35.58 14.85 -11.83
CA LYS A 562 35.40 15.97 -10.91
C LYS A 562 34.85 15.46 -9.58
N ASP A 563 35.25 16.11 -8.48
CA ASP A 563 34.51 15.99 -7.23
C ASP A 563 33.29 16.91 -7.30
N TRP A 564 32.11 16.38 -7.00
CA TRP A 564 30.85 17.13 -7.10
C TRP A 564 30.56 17.95 -5.83
N GLY A 565 31.26 17.67 -4.73
CA GLY A 565 30.97 18.23 -3.39
C GLY A 565 31.61 19.58 -3.06
N GLY A 566 32.50 20.12 -3.90
CA GLY A 566 33.24 21.36 -3.62
C GLY A 566 34.39 21.18 -2.58
N LYS A 567 35.44 22.01 -2.72
CA LYS A 567 36.82 21.87 -2.19
C LYS A 567 37.03 21.01 -0.92
N MET A 568 37.77 19.92 -1.07
CA MET A 568 38.98 19.66 -0.27
C MET A 568 40.21 19.70 -1.19
N GLU A 569 41.30 20.26 -0.67
CA GLU A 569 42.53 20.59 -1.38
C GLU A 569 43.17 19.39 -2.11
N GLY A 570 43.89 19.73 -3.17
CA GLY A 570 44.42 18.87 -4.22
C GLY A 570 44.95 17.50 -3.80
N ARG A 571 44.48 16.47 -4.53
CA ARG A 571 45.37 15.51 -5.18
C ARG A 571 44.85 15.24 -6.58
N GLU A 572 45.71 15.46 -7.57
CA GLU A 572 45.48 15.00 -8.94
C GLU A 572 45.21 13.49 -8.93
N TYR A 573 44.10 13.07 -9.52
CA TYR A 573 43.87 11.66 -9.84
C TYR A 573 44.49 11.34 -11.19
N SER A 574 45.82 11.38 -11.24
CA SER A 574 46.63 10.73 -12.25
C SER A 574 47.35 9.58 -11.56
N LYS A 575 46.99 8.34 -11.96
CA LYS A 575 47.44 7.03 -11.41
C LYS A 575 46.66 6.53 -10.19
N ILE A 576 45.43 6.06 -10.41
CA ILE A 576 45.06 4.73 -9.91
C ILE A 576 44.73 3.91 -11.12
#